data_AF-C5M449-F1
#
_entry.id   AF-C5M449-F1
#
_cell.length_a   1.000
_cell.length_b   1.000
_cell.length_c   1.000
_cell.angle_alpha   90.00
_cell.angle_beta   90.00
_cell.angle_gamma   90.00
#
_symmetry.space_group_name_H-M   'P 1'
#
loop_
_entity.id
_entity.type
_entity.pdbx_description
1 polymer ?
#
loop_
_entity_poly.entity_id
_entity_poly.type
_entity_poly.pdbx_seq_one_letter_code
_entity_poly.pdbx_strand_id
1 'polypeptide(L)'
;MKSRLIKPITRRPLLPSTISTYFKNSIGFSFRLTPTPTNPEDLNFIYDELNKLAPIDIFKTLHNEKHGFFVNLIFNPCREESWYGMIGNSQDQTQEEQELLLRSSLGYPGKGNVIYDSLPLEIEPEFVQSIKNKLINDKLSKIIAIPRYEFIKNNKDYFNDKLSIYFSHNLKTPNFRKRYKLNSSIGSNSLIYIDINQGEEDVVDIEKLRNEIRHNFTKFYKFDKIEILNDNVYRLLNKNIFK
;
A
#
# COMPACT_ATOMS: atom_id res chain seq x y z
N MET A 1 -36.94 29.37 -30.78
CA MET A 1 -37.29 28.53 -29.62
C MET A 1 -36.01 27.91 -29.07
N LYS A 2 -35.56 28.32 -27.86
CA LYS A 2 -34.36 27.75 -27.22
C LYS A 2 -34.75 26.50 -26.44
N SER A 3 -34.36 25.33 -26.94
CA SER A 3 -34.52 24.05 -26.23
C SER A 3 -33.62 24.05 -24.98
N ARG A 4 -34.23 24.08 -23.80
CA ARG A 4 -33.52 23.84 -22.53
C ARG A 4 -33.18 22.35 -22.46
N LEU A 5 -31.92 22.02 -22.70
CA LEU A 5 -31.37 20.69 -22.40
C LEU A 5 -31.39 20.50 -20.88
N ILE A 6 -32.34 19.70 -20.39
CA ILE A 6 -32.35 19.21 -19.02
C ILE A 6 -31.14 18.26 -18.90
N LYS A 7 -30.09 18.69 -18.18
CA LYS A 7 -28.98 17.80 -17.86
C LYS A 7 -29.53 16.68 -16.96
N PRO A 8 -29.28 15.39 -17.28
CA PRO A 8 -29.69 14.31 -16.39
C PRO A 8 -28.94 14.47 -15.07
N ILE A 9 -29.68 14.67 -13.98
CA ILE A 9 -29.15 14.55 -12.63
C ILE A 9 -28.88 13.07 -12.41
N THR A 10 -27.68 12.62 -12.76
CA THR A 10 -27.20 11.31 -12.32
C THR A 10 -27.02 11.39 -10.80
N ARG A 11 -28.06 11.00 -10.05
CA ARG A 11 -27.93 10.75 -8.61
C ARG A 11 -26.94 9.61 -8.46
N ARG A 12 -25.67 9.92 -8.18
CA ARG A 12 -24.73 8.89 -7.74
C ARG A 12 -25.34 8.26 -6.48
N PRO A 13 -25.45 6.92 -6.40
CA PRO A 13 -25.94 6.30 -5.18
C PRO A 13 -25.04 6.75 -4.04
N LEU A 14 -25.64 7.36 -3.02
CA LEU A 14 -24.93 7.73 -1.81
C LEU A 14 -24.50 6.43 -1.13
N LEU A 15 -23.21 6.26 -0.88
CA LEU A 15 -22.73 5.14 -0.07
C LEU A 15 -23.33 5.28 1.34
N PRO A 16 -23.70 4.17 2.01
CA PRO A 16 -24.01 4.20 3.44
C PRO A 16 -22.89 4.91 4.22
N SER A 17 -23.26 5.66 5.26
CA SER A 17 -22.30 6.47 6.04
C SER A 17 -21.11 5.64 6.53
N THR A 18 -21.35 4.45 7.06
CA THR A 18 -20.33 3.49 7.50
C THR A 18 -19.34 3.14 6.39
N ILE A 19 -19.82 2.90 5.17
CA ILE A 19 -18.97 2.57 4.00
C ILE A 19 -18.21 3.82 3.52
N SER A 20 -18.84 5.00 3.61
CA SER A 20 -18.18 6.26 3.28
C SER A 20 -17.03 6.56 4.25
N THR A 21 -17.26 6.38 5.56
CA THR A 21 -16.23 6.54 6.60
C THR A 21 -15.10 5.53 6.41
N TYR A 22 -15.43 4.28 6.10
CA TYR A 22 -14.44 3.27 5.76
C TYR A 22 -13.48 3.73 4.65
N PHE A 23 -14.01 4.15 3.51
CA PHE A 23 -13.17 4.57 2.38
C PHE A 23 -12.47 5.91 2.61
N LYS A 24 -13.00 6.80 3.46
CA LYS A 24 -12.32 8.04 3.89
C LYS A 24 -11.02 7.70 4.63
N ASN A 25 -11.04 6.65 5.44
CA ASN A 25 -9.91 6.24 6.28
C ASN A 25 -8.96 5.24 5.57
N SER A 26 -9.29 4.86 4.34
CA SER A 26 -8.54 3.88 3.55
C SER A 26 -7.63 4.53 2.51
N ILE A 27 -6.63 3.78 2.03
CA ILE A 27 -5.79 4.14 0.89
C ILE A 27 -5.88 3.03 -0.15
N GLY A 28 -6.25 3.40 -1.36
CA GLY A 28 -6.14 2.51 -2.51
C GLY A 28 -4.71 2.48 -3.03
N PHE A 29 -4.18 1.29 -3.27
CA PHE A 29 -2.85 1.11 -3.83
C PHE A 29 -2.90 0.06 -4.93
N SER A 30 -2.52 0.44 -6.15
CA SER A 30 -2.47 -0.44 -7.32
C SER A 30 -1.07 -0.40 -7.90
N PHE A 31 -0.54 -1.54 -8.30
CA PHE A 31 0.74 -1.62 -9.01
C PHE A 31 0.75 -2.79 -9.98
N ARG A 32 1.59 -2.68 -11.00
CA ARG A 32 1.98 -3.80 -11.86
C ARG A 32 3.21 -4.46 -11.28
N LEU A 33 3.21 -5.78 -11.17
CA LEU A 33 4.39 -6.53 -10.77
C LEU A 33 5.12 -7.10 -11.99
N THR A 34 6.44 -6.93 -12.03
CA THR A 34 7.30 -7.46 -13.09
C THR A 34 8.49 -8.20 -12.49
N PRO A 35 8.77 -9.47 -12.85
CA PRO A 35 7.98 -10.32 -13.74
C PRO A 35 6.63 -10.73 -13.11
N THR A 36 5.77 -11.36 -13.90
CA THR A 36 4.53 -11.96 -13.38
C THR A 36 4.86 -13.05 -12.35
N PRO A 37 4.23 -13.08 -11.17
CA PRO A 37 4.35 -14.18 -10.22
C PRO A 37 3.97 -15.52 -10.85
N THR A 38 4.76 -16.55 -10.59
CA THR A 38 4.52 -17.91 -11.08
C THR A 38 4.15 -18.88 -9.96
N ASN A 39 4.28 -18.48 -8.70
CA ASN A 39 4.01 -19.28 -7.51
C ASN A 39 3.13 -18.48 -6.53
N PRO A 40 2.08 -19.08 -5.93
CA PRO A 40 1.31 -18.44 -4.85
C PRO A 40 2.16 -17.99 -3.65
N GLU A 41 3.26 -18.67 -3.32
CA GLU A 41 4.12 -18.27 -2.20
C GLU A 41 4.75 -16.88 -2.40
N ASP A 42 5.06 -16.50 -3.65
CA ASP A 42 5.53 -15.14 -3.95
C ASP A 42 4.46 -14.10 -3.62
N LEU A 43 3.17 -14.41 -3.88
CA LEU A 43 2.06 -13.51 -3.55
C LEU A 43 1.81 -13.42 -2.04
N ASN A 44 1.91 -14.55 -1.32
CA ASN A 44 1.81 -14.55 0.15
C ASN A 44 2.92 -13.70 0.76
N PHE A 45 4.17 -13.88 0.30
CA PHE A 45 5.29 -13.08 0.77
C PHE A 45 5.09 -11.59 0.48
N ILE A 46 4.62 -11.22 -0.72
CA ILE A 46 4.31 -9.83 -1.06
C ILE A 46 3.18 -9.28 -0.17
N TYR A 47 2.12 -10.06 0.08
CA TYR A 47 1.04 -9.69 0.98
C TYR A 47 1.59 -9.42 2.39
N ASP A 48 2.35 -10.35 2.96
CA ASP A 48 2.89 -10.24 4.31
C ASP A 48 3.79 -9.00 4.47
N GLU A 49 4.69 -8.77 3.52
CA GLU A 49 5.60 -7.61 3.55
C GLU A 49 4.86 -6.28 3.38
N LEU A 50 3.81 -6.23 2.56
CA LEU A 50 2.99 -5.03 2.43
C LEU A 50 2.08 -4.82 3.65
N ASN A 51 1.58 -5.89 4.27
CA ASN A 51 0.72 -5.81 5.46
C ASN A 51 1.49 -5.28 6.68
N LYS A 52 2.83 -5.40 6.70
CA LYS A 52 3.69 -4.72 7.69
C LYS A 52 3.64 -3.19 7.60
N LEU A 53 3.24 -2.62 6.46
CA LEU A 53 3.16 -1.16 6.28
C LEU A 53 1.90 -0.56 6.91
N ALA A 54 0.79 -1.25 6.73
CA ALA A 54 -0.52 -0.96 7.31
C ALA A 54 -1.44 -2.17 7.04
N PRO A 55 -2.51 -2.35 7.84
CA PRO A 55 -3.47 -3.42 7.60
C PRO A 55 -4.04 -3.39 6.18
N ILE A 56 -4.08 -4.55 5.53
CA ILE A 56 -4.67 -4.76 4.22
C ILE A 56 -6.05 -5.39 4.38
N ASP A 57 -7.09 -4.71 3.91
CA ASP A 57 -8.44 -5.25 3.88
C ASP A 57 -8.71 -6.03 2.59
N ILE A 58 -8.14 -5.57 1.48
CA ILE A 58 -8.38 -6.16 0.16
C ILE A 58 -7.05 -6.38 -0.53
N PHE A 59 -6.82 -7.61 -0.98
CA PHE A 59 -5.71 -7.99 -1.84
C PHE A 59 -6.26 -8.72 -3.05
N LYS A 60 -6.29 -8.04 -4.21
CA LYS A 60 -6.87 -8.57 -5.45
C LYS A 60 -5.83 -8.56 -6.55
N THR A 61 -5.64 -9.69 -7.20
CA THR A 61 -4.76 -9.82 -8.36
C THR A 61 -5.56 -9.78 -9.66
N LEU A 62 -4.96 -9.24 -10.71
CA LEU A 62 -5.53 -9.14 -12.04
C LEU A 62 -4.44 -9.43 -13.07
N HIS A 63 -4.59 -10.51 -13.83
CA HIS A 63 -3.67 -10.83 -14.93
C HIS A 63 -4.29 -10.45 -16.27
N ASN A 64 -3.51 -9.76 -17.10
CA ASN A 64 -3.85 -9.52 -18.49
C ASN A 64 -2.62 -9.74 -19.38
N GLU A 65 -2.79 -10.52 -20.45
CA GLU A 65 -1.69 -10.86 -21.37
C GLU A 65 -1.03 -9.65 -22.03
N LYS A 66 -1.80 -8.58 -22.29
CA LYS A 66 -1.30 -7.35 -22.95
C LYS A 66 -0.73 -6.34 -21.95
N HIS A 67 -1.31 -6.25 -20.75
CA HIS A 67 -1.01 -5.18 -19.80
C HIS A 67 -0.12 -5.62 -18.62
N GLY A 68 -0.04 -6.94 -18.37
CA GLY A 68 0.76 -7.56 -17.32
C GLY A 68 -0.06 -8.00 -16.10
N PHE A 69 0.63 -8.29 -15.01
CA PHE A 69 0.05 -8.70 -13.74
C PHE A 69 -0.07 -7.53 -12.78
N PHE A 70 -1.28 -7.24 -12.30
CA PHE A 70 -1.57 -6.16 -11.38
C PHE A 70 -2.04 -6.68 -10.03
N VAL A 71 -1.71 -5.92 -9.00
CA VAL A 71 -2.20 -6.12 -7.63
C VAL A 71 -2.89 -4.83 -7.21
N ASN A 72 -4.13 -4.97 -6.75
CA ASN A 72 -4.96 -3.90 -6.20
C ASN A 72 -5.17 -4.14 -4.72
N LEU A 73 -4.93 -3.11 -3.93
CA LEU A 73 -4.90 -3.16 -2.49
C LEU A 73 -5.75 -2.05 -1.90
N ILE A 74 -6.38 -2.34 -0.77
CA ILE A 74 -6.92 -1.32 0.11
C ILE A 74 -6.23 -1.45 1.46
N PHE A 75 -5.42 -0.45 1.78
CA PHE A 75 -4.85 -0.26 3.10
C PHE A 75 -5.82 0.48 4.00
N ASN A 76 -5.79 0.15 5.29
CA ASN A 76 -6.51 0.83 6.34
C ASN A 76 -5.52 1.32 7.42
N PRO A 77 -4.72 2.36 7.13
CA PRO A 77 -3.64 2.80 8.02
C PRO A 77 -4.13 3.47 9.30
N CYS A 78 -5.43 3.82 9.36
CA CYS A 78 -6.06 4.41 10.53
C CYS A 78 -6.73 3.34 11.40
N ARG A 79 -6.21 2.10 11.39
CA ARG A 79 -6.63 0.98 12.25
C ARG A 79 -5.43 0.09 12.55
N GLU A 80 -5.51 -0.68 13.63
CA GLU A 80 -4.49 -1.68 13.98
C GLU A 80 -4.73 -3.04 13.31
N GLU A 81 -5.99 -3.38 13.03
CA GLU A 81 -6.38 -4.63 12.37
C GLU A 81 -7.25 -4.38 11.13
N SER A 82 -7.31 -5.37 10.24
CA SER A 82 -8.19 -5.34 9.07
C SER A 82 -9.66 -5.44 9.49
N TRP A 83 -10.56 -4.93 8.65
CA TRP A 83 -12.01 -5.03 8.85
C TRP A 83 -12.45 -6.49 9.05
N TYR A 84 -11.81 -7.44 8.35
CA TYR A 84 -12.13 -8.86 8.48
C TYR A 84 -11.65 -9.46 9.81
N GLY A 85 -10.52 -8.99 10.36
CA GLY A 85 -10.07 -9.38 11.70
C GLY A 85 -11.09 -9.03 12.79
N MET A 86 -11.72 -7.86 12.65
CA MET A 86 -12.79 -7.44 13.56
C MET A 86 -14.05 -8.30 13.51
N ILE A 87 -14.44 -8.78 12.32
CA ILE A 87 -15.61 -9.66 12.17
C ILE A 87 -15.34 -11.02 12.82
N GLY A 88 -14.10 -11.50 12.78
CA GLY A 88 -13.69 -12.75 13.44
C GLY A 88 -13.71 -12.65 14.97
N ASN A 89 -13.23 -11.53 15.52
CA ASN A 89 -13.10 -11.33 16.97
C ASN A 89 -14.40 -10.89 17.67
N SER A 90 -15.40 -10.42 16.92
CA SER A 90 -16.67 -9.94 17.48
C SER A 90 -17.64 -11.05 17.91
N GLN A 91 -17.31 -12.32 17.67
CA GLN A 91 -18.13 -13.45 18.12
C GLN A 91 -17.80 -13.91 19.56
N ASP A 92 -16.65 -13.50 20.13
CA ASP A 92 -16.16 -14.04 21.41
C ASP A 92 -15.89 -12.99 22.51
N GLN A 93 -16.17 -11.69 22.29
CA GLN A 93 -15.85 -10.66 23.28
C GLN A 93 -17.00 -10.42 24.28
N THR A 94 -16.74 -10.74 25.54
CA THR A 94 -17.62 -10.46 26.69
C THR A 94 -17.69 -8.95 27.01
N GLN A 95 -18.83 -8.48 27.55
CA GLN A 95 -19.07 -7.06 27.88
C GLN A 95 -18.01 -6.43 28.79
N GLU A 96 -17.33 -7.21 29.65
CA GLU A 96 -16.25 -6.73 30.52
C GLU A 96 -14.97 -6.36 29.75
N GLU A 97 -14.66 -7.04 28.63
CA GLU A 97 -13.49 -6.74 27.80
C GLU A 97 -13.68 -5.43 27.02
N GLN A 98 -14.92 -5.13 26.63
CA GLN A 98 -15.28 -3.88 25.96
C GLN A 98 -15.14 -2.66 26.90
N GLU A 99 -15.44 -2.81 28.20
CA GLU A 99 -15.23 -1.76 29.20
C GLU A 99 -13.74 -1.51 29.53
N LEU A 100 -12.92 -2.56 29.51
CA LEU A 100 -11.47 -2.46 29.74
C LEU A 100 -10.75 -1.76 28.58
N LEU A 101 -11.17 -2.01 27.34
CA LEU A 101 -10.66 -1.32 26.14
C LEU A 101 -10.97 0.18 26.17
N LEU A 102 -12.18 0.55 26.58
CA LEU A 102 -12.63 1.94 26.68
C LEU A 102 -11.83 2.76 27.72
N ARG A 103 -11.35 2.12 28.79
CA ARG A 103 -10.51 2.76 29.81
C ARG A 103 -9.06 2.93 29.36
N SER A 104 -8.57 2.02 28.51
CA SER A 104 -7.20 2.08 27.96
C SER A 104 -7.02 3.16 26.87
N SER A 105 -8.10 3.53 26.17
CA SER A 105 -8.05 4.53 25.09
C SER A 105 -7.89 5.99 25.56
N LEU A 106 -7.92 6.26 26.86
CA LEU A 106 -7.82 7.61 27.44
C LEU A 106 -6.41 7.98 27.95
N GLY A 107 -5.39 7.14 27.72
CA GLY A 107 -4.03 7.41 28.21
C GLY A 107 -2.90 6.92 27.29
N TYR A 108 -2.19 7.87 26.68
CA TYR A 108 -0.87 7.77 26.02
C TYR A 108 -0.72 6.92 24.73
N PRO A 109 0.16 7.37 23.80
CA PRO A 109 0.37 6.71 22.51
C PRO A 109 1.37 5.56 22.69
N GLY A 110 0.89 4.33 22.62
CA GLY A 110 1.74 3.15 22.57
C GLY A 110 1.02 1.90 23.04
N LYS A 111 0.74 1.01 22.10
CA LYS A 111 0.23 -0.36 22.33
C LYS A 111 -1.09 -0.43 23.09
N GLY A 112 -2.17 -0.15 22.38
CA GLY A 112 -3.53 -0.49 22.80
C GLY A 112 -4.46 -0.32 21.60
N ASN A 113 -5.42 -1.23 21.43
CA ASN A 113 -6.38 -1.29 20.32
C ASN A 113 -7.15 0.03 20.17
N VAL A 114 -6.57 1.03 19.48
CA VAL A 114 -7.28 2.28 19.19
C VAL A 114 -8.18 2.02 17.99
N ILE A 115 -9.48 1.83 18.25
CA ILE A 115 -10.50 1.96 17.22
C ILE A 115 -10.70 3.47 17.01
N TYR A 116 -10.08 4.01 15.96
CA TYR A 116 -10.03 5.45 15.66
C TYR A 116 -11.40 6.08 15.33
N ASP A 117 -12.46 5.27 15.21
CA ASP A 117 -13.85 5.73 15.10
C ASP A 117 -14.33 6.48 16.38
N SER A 118 -13.48 6.59 17.42
CA SER A 118 -13.74 7.25 18.70
C SER A 118 -13.16 8.68 18.83
N LEU A 119 -12.42 9.18 17.83
CA LEU A 119 -11.79 10.51 17.91
C LEU A 119 -12.84 11.65 17.81
N PRO A 120 -12.62 12.79 18.50
CA PRO A 120 -13.46 13.97 18.34
C PRO A 120 -13.55 14.40 16.87
N LEU A 121 -14.77 14.64 16.37
CA LEU A 121 -15.10 14.99 14.98
C LEU A 121 -14.27 16.15 14.39
N GLU A 122 -13.71 17.01 15.24
CA GLU A 122 -12.95 18.20 14.87
C GLU A 122 -11.45 17.91 14.58
N ILE A 123 -10.87 16.86 15.18
CA ILE A 123 -9.43 16.53 15.09
C ILE A 123 -9.21 15.33 14.15
N GLU A 124 -10.24 14.49 13.98
CA GLU A 124 -10.23 13.29 13.16
C GLU A 124 -9.71 13.52 11.72
N PRO A 125 -10.12 14.58 10.97
CA PRO A 125 -9.74 14.72 9.56
C PRO A 125 -8.25 15.02 9.32
N GLU A 126 -7.67 15.94 10.10
CA GLU A 126 -6.26 16.35 9.95
C GLU A 126 -5.32 15.21 10.36
N PHE A 127 -5.66 14.52 11.45
CA PHE A 127 -4.90 13.38 11.94
C PHE A 127 -4.93 12.20 10.95
N VAL A 128 -6.13 11.83 10.46
CA VAL A 128 -6.29 10.80 9.42
C VAL A 128 -5.48 11.16 8.18
N GLN A 129 -5.57 12.39 7.71
CA GLN A 129 -4.82 12.82 6.53
C GLN A 129 -3.30 12.78 6.76
N SER A 130 -2.83 13.12 7.97
CA SER A 130 -1.43 13.04 8.35
C SER A 130 -0.90 11.59 8.30
N ILE A 131 -1.64 10.64 8.90
CA ILE A 131 -1.30 9.21 8.84
C ILE A 131 -1.23 8.72 7.40
N LYS A 132 -2.25 9.05 6.59
CA LYS A 132 -2.31 8.62 5.18
C LYS A 132 -1.14 9.21 4.38
N ASN A 133 -0.87 10.50 4.54
CA ASN A 133 0.25 11.17 3.88
C ASN A 133 1.59 10.56 4.25
N LYS A 134 1.77 10.17 5.53
CA LYS A 134 2.98 9.49 5.98
C LYS A 134 3.17 8.15 5.26
N LEU A 135 2.13 7.30 5.22
CA LEU A 135 2.21 6.03 4.50
C LEU A 135 2.49 6.22 3.01
N ILE A 136 1.82 7.18 2.37
CA ILE A 136 1.99 7.48 0.94
C ILE A 136 3.40 7.98 0.63
N ASN A 137 3.83 9.04 1.31
CA ASN A 137 5.06 9.77 0.97
C ASN A 137 6.31 9.03 1.46
N ASP A 138 6.25 8.36 2.61
CA ASP A 138 7.43 7.72 3.19
C ASP A 138 7.61 6.28 2.71
N LYS A 139 6.53 5.62 2.27
CA LYS A 139 6.56 4.19 1.89
C LYS A 139 6.05 3.93 0.48
N LEU A 140 4.74 4.10 0.23
CA LEU A 140 4.09 3.58 -0.98
C LEU A 140 4.58 4.24 -2.27
N SER A 141 4.86 5.54 -2.26
CA SER A 141 5.37 6.25 -3.45
C SER A 141 6.80 5.86 -3.79
N LYS A 142 7.60 5.51 -2.77
CA LYS A 142 9.04 5.22 -2.86
C LYS A 142 9.36 3.75 -3.11
N ILE A 143 8.43 2.84 -2.87
CA ILE A 143 8.65 1.40 -3.10
C ILE A 143 9.03 1.13 -4.56
N ILE A 144 10.00 0.26 -4.76
CA ILE A 144 10.52 -0.09 -6.09
C ILE A 144 10.60 -1.59 -6.32
N ALA A 145 11.01 -2.36 -5.31
CA ALA A 145 11.26 -3.78 -5.49
C ALA A 145 11.13 -4.58 -4.20
N ILE A 146 11.03 -5.89 -4.37
CA ILE A 146 11.05 -6.89 -3.31
C ILE A 146 11.78 -8.13 -3.85
N PRO A 147 12.63 -8.83 -3.06
CA PRO A 147 13.18 -10.10 -3.48
C PRO A 147 12.06 -11.09 -3.84
N ARG A 148 12.33 -11.98 -4.78
CA ARG A 148 11.43 -13.10 -5.04
C ARG A 148 11.53 -14.08 -3.87
N TYR A 149 10.40 -14.59 -3.39
CA TYR A 149 10.40 -15.54 -2.29
C TYR A 149 11.23 -16.78 -2.66
N GLU A 150 11.09 -17.26 -3.89
CA GLU A 150 11.86 -18.39 -4.43
C GLU A 150 13.39 -18.20 -4.31
N PHE A 151 13.88 -16.96 -4.42
CA PHE A 151 15.30 -16.65 -4.32
C PHE A 151 15.81 -16.67 -2.86
N ILE A 152 14.95 -16.36 -1.90
CA ILE A 152 15.33 -16.19 -0.48
C ILE A 152 14.85 -17.33 0.43
N LYS A 153 13.88 -18.17 0.02
CA LYS A 153 13.17 -19.12 0.90
C LYS A 153 14.06 -20.07 1.68
N ASN A 154 15.19 -20.48 1.11
CA ASN A 154 16.13 -21.41 1.75
C ASN A 154 17.30 -20.69 2.47
N ASN A 155 17.30 -19.35 2.49
CA ASN A 155 18.39 -18.56 3.04
C ASN A 155 18.07 -18.14 4.48
N LYS A 156 18.49 -18.97 5.45
CA LYS A 156 18.31 -18.69 6.88
C LYS A 156 19.00 -17.41 7.33
N ASP A 157 20.13 -17.05 6.73
CA ASP A 157 20.87 -15.84 7.11
C ASP A 157 20.12 -14.57 6.71
N TYR A 158 19.37 -14.61 5.60
CA TYR A 158 18.49 -13.52 5.20
C TYR A 158 17.38 -13.28 6.22
N PHE A 159 16.64 -14.34 6.60
CA PHE A 159 15.54 -14.23 7.55
C PHE A 159 15.98 -13.89 8.98
N ASN A 160 17.25 -14.15 9.32
CA ASN A 160 17.87 -13.76 10.60
C ASN A 160 18.59 -12.40 10.52
N ASP A 161 18.37 -11.60 9.47
CA ASP A 161 18.99 -10.29 9.25
C ASP A 161 20.53 -10.28 9.21
N LYS A 162 21.16 -11.43 8.98
CA LYS A 162 22.62 -11.57 8.83
C LYS A 162 23.08 -11.30 7.40
N LEU A 163 22.19 -11.44 6.43
CA LEU A 163 22.45 -11.18 5.03
C LEU A 163 21.57 -10.04 4.53
N SER A 164 22.20 -9.02 3.94
CA SER A 164 21.49 -7.98 3.19
C SER A 164 21.66 -8.20 1.69
N ILE A 165 20.56 -8.04 0.95
CA ILE A 165 20.51 -8.25 -0.49
C ILE A 165 20.28 -6.90 -1.16
N TYR A 166 21.23 -6.51 -2.02
CA TYR A 166 21.15 -5.27 -2.79
C TYR A 166 20.34 -5.46 -4.07
N PHE A 167 19.50 -4.49 -4.39
CA PHE A 167 18.80 -4.44 -5.67
C PHE A 167 19.76 -4.15 -6.81
N SER A 168 20.33 -5.19 -7.40
CA SER A 168 21.19 -5.07 -8.58
C SER A 168 20.35 -4.63 -9.78
N HIS A 169 20.69 -3.46 -10.33
CA HIS A 169 19.95 -2.84 -11.42
C HIS A 169 20.86 -2.03 -12.34
N ASN A 170 20.38 -1.81 -13.56
CA ASN A 170 20.97 -0.93 -14.56
C ASN A 170 19.92 0.09 -15.00
N LEU A 171 20.36 1.28 -15.39
CA LEU A 171 19.48 2.29 -15.98
C LEU A 171 19.45 2.13 -17.51
N LYS A 172 18.30 2.39 -18.12
CA LYS A 172 18.19 2.52 -19.59
C LYS A 172 18.96 3.74 -20.09
N THR A 173 18.83 4.88 -19.41
CA THR A 173 19.55 6.13 -19.71
C THR A 173 20.38 6.60 -18.51
N PRO A 174 21.49 7.34 -18.74
CA PRO A 174 22.37 7.79 -17.67
C PRO A 174 21.81 8.95 -16.82
N ASN A 175 20.65 9.52 -17.18
CA ASN A 175 20.11 10.77 -16.62
C ASN A 175 19.83 10.73 -15.11
N PHE A 176 19.68 9.54 -14.53
CA PHE A 176 19.41 9.34 -13.11
C PHE A 176 20.63 8.85 -12.32
N ARG A 177 21.78 8.69 -12.96
CA ARG A 177 22.98 8.10 -12.33
C ARG A 177 23.42 8.96 -11.14
N LYS A 178 23.60 8.33 -9.97
CA LYS A 178 23.95 8.99 -8.69
C LYS A 178 22.91 9.97 -8.11
N ARG A 179 21.72 10.07 -8.71
CA ARG A 179 20.65 10.98 -8.25
C ARG A 179 19.69 10.37 -7.23
N TYR A 180 19.86 9.08 -6.93
CA TYR A 180 19.06 8.34 -5.97
C TYR A 180 19.91 7.33 -5.20
N LYS A 181 19.35 6.86 -4.08
CA LYS A 181 19.84 5.75 -3.26
C LYS A 181 18.71 4.74 -3.10
N LEU A 182 19.11 3.50 -2.88
CA LEU A 182 18.21 2.41 -2.56
C LEU A 182 18.68 1.80 -1.24
N ASN A 183 17.74 1.43 -0.37
CA ASN A 183 18.07 0.56 0.75
C ASN A 183 18.38 -0.86 0.26
N SER A 184 19.05 -1.64 1.11
CA SER A 184 19.14 -3.08 0.95
C SER A 184 17.91 -3.75 1.56
N SER A 185 17.63 -4.96 1.07
CA SER A 185 16.59 -5.84 1.58
C SER A 185 17.18 -6.77 2.65
N ILE A 186 16.48 -6.93 3.77
CA ILE A 186 16.80 -7.84 4.87
C ILE A 186 15.50 -8.56 5.32
N GLY A 187 15.59 -9.64 6.08
CA GLY A 187 14.42 -10.42 6.50
C GLY A 187 13.34 -9.62 7.23
N SER A 188 13.73 -8.69 8.09
CA SER A 188 12.78 -7.82 8.80
C SER A 188 12.20 -6.69 7.93
N ASN A 189 12.87 -6.31 6.85
CA ASN A 189 12.44 -5.27 5.91
C ASN A 189 12.81 -5.67 4.48
N SER A 190 11.94 -6.48 3.88
CA SER A 190 12.21 -7.05 2.57
C SER A 190 12.03 -6.05 1.43
N LEU A 191 11.24 -5.00 1.68
CA LEU A 191 10.89 -3.97 0.70
C LEU A 191 12.05 -3.01 0.42
N ILE A 192 12.18 -2.67 -0.86
CA ILE A 192 13.21 -1.77 -1.37
C ILE A 192 12.53 -0.47 -1.79
N TYR A 193 13.09 0.64 -1.32
CA TYR A 193 12.63 2.01 -1.47
C TYR A 193 13.67 2.86 -2.17
N ILE A 194 13.19 3.89 -2.86
CA ILE A 194 13.99 4.93 -3.49
C ILE A 194 14.05 6.14 -2.55
N ASP A 195 15.26 6.57 -2.23
CA ASP A 195 15.53 7.88 -1.65
C ASP A 195 16.20 8.78 -2.69
N ILE A 196 15.59 9.93 -2.96
CA ILE A 196 16.15 10.91 -3.89
C ILE A 196 17.16 11.78 -3.13
N ASN A 197 18.34 11.98 -3.71
CA ASN A 197 19.31 12.91 -3.14
C ASN A 197 18.79 14.35 -3.35
N GLN A 198 18.46 15.07 -2.28
CA GLN A 198 17.83 16.40 -2.31
C GLN A 198 18.73 17.53 -2.86
N GLY A 199 19.89 17.21 -3.46
CA GLY A 199 20.94 18.19 -3.80
C GLY A 199 20.98 18.67 -5.24
N GLU A 200 20.11 18.19 -6.14
CA GLU A 200 20.08 18.64 -7.54
C GLU A 200 18.66 19.09 -7.93
N GLU A 201 18.55 20.30 -8.45
CA GLU A 201 17.33 21.13 -8.63
C GLU A 201 16.20 20.53 -9.49
N ASP A 202 16.35 19.34 -10.06
CA ASP A 202 15.28 18.68 -10.78
C ASP A 202 14.63 17.62 -9.88
N VAL A 203 13.39 17.87 -9.48
CA VAL A 203 12.49 16.88 -8.87
C VAL A 203 12.57 15.60 -9.69
N VAL A 204 13.30 14.60 -9.18
CA VAL A 204 13.40 13.30 -9.83
C VAL A 204 12.01 12.69 -9.80
N ASP A 205 11.38 12.65 -10.96
CA ASP A 205 10.12 11.96 -11.17
C ASP A 205 10.35 10.46 -10.90
N ILE A 206 9.93 9.99 -9.73
CA ILE A 206 10.10 8.61 -9.26
C ILE A 206 9.50 7.63 -10.26
N GLU A 207 8.40 8.00 -10.94
CA GLU A 207 7.77 7.13 -11.93
C GLU A 207 8.66 6.97 -13.16
N LYS A 208 9.26 8.06 -13.65
CA LYS A 208 10.25 7.99 -14.74
C LYS A 208 11.47 7.17 -14.33
N LEU A 209 12.01 7.38 -13.12
CA LEU A 209 13.13 6.59 -12.61
C LEU A 209 12.78 5.09 -12.57
N ARG A 210 11.61 4.73 -12.03
CA ARG A 210 11.11 3.35 -11.98
C ARG A 210 11.02 2.71 -13.36
N ASN A 211 10.59 3.47 -14.37
CA ASN A 211 10.53 3.02 -15.76
C ASN A 211 11.91 2.83 -16.41
N GLU A 212 12.91 3.59 -15.98
CA GLU A 212 14.30 3.51 -16.45
C GLU A 212 15.08 2.35 -15.83
N ILE A 213 14.67 1.90 -14.63
CA ILE A 213 15.32 0.80 -13.94
C ILE A 213 15.02 -0.56 -14.61
N ARG A 214 16.10 -1.21 -15.07
CA ARG A 214 16.17 -2.62 -15.45
C ARG A 214 16.78 -3.39 -14.28
N HIS A 215 16.17 -4.51 -13.91
CA HIS A 215 16.59 -5.31 -12.76
C HIS A 215 16.74 -6.78 -13.12
N ASN A 216 17.34 -7.56 -12.22
CA ASN A 216 17.42 -9.00 -12.38
C ASN A 216 16.10 -9.69 -12.00
N PHE A 217 15.35 -10.14 -13.01
CA PHE A 217 14.04 -10.78 -12.87
C PHE A 217 14.09 -12.16 -12.17
N THR A 218 15.27 -12.78 -12.06
CA THR A 218 15.41 -14.03 -11.33
C THR A 218 15.48 -13.81 -9.82
N LYS A 219 15.87 -12.60 -9.38
CA LYS A 219 16.11 -12.28 -7.96
C LYS A 219 15.05 -11.39 -7.35
N PHE A 220 14.44 -10.49 -8.14
CA PHE A 220 13.52 -9.49 -7.63
C PHE A 220 12.25 -9.40 -8.46
N TYR A 221 11.18 -9.00 -7.79
CA TYR A 221 10.05 -8.33 -8.42
C TYR A 221 10.24 -6.83 -8.33
N LYS A 222 9.83 -6.12 -9.38
CA LYS A 222 9.73 -4.67 -9.42
C LYS A 222 8.27 -4.24 -9.41
N PHE A 223 7.96 -3.26 -8.58
CA PHE A 223 6.69 -2.54 -8.55
C PHE A 223 6.73 -1.47 -9.64
N ASP A 224 5.93 -1.63 -10.68
CA ASP A 224 5.75 -0.74 -11.82
C ASP A 224 4.36 -0.11 -11.81
N LYS A 225 4.16 1.00 -12.55
CA LYS A 225 2.84 1.62 -12.77
C LYS A 225 2.02 1.78 -11.48
N ILE A 226 2.65 2.35 -10.47
CA ILE A 226 2.04 2.55 -9.16
C ILE A 226 0.97 3.65 -9.27
N GLU A 227 -0.21 3.36 -8.74
CA GLU A 227 -1.32 4.30 -8.58
C GLU A 227 -1.75 4.28 -7.12
N ILE A 228 -1.82 5.46 -6.51
CA ILE A 228 -2.23 5.66 -5.13
C ILE A 228 -3.51 6.49 -5.15
N LEU A 229 -4.58 5.97 -4.56
CA LEU A 229 -5.86 6.67 -4.41
C LEU A 229 -6.06 7.04 -2.95
N ASN A 230 -5.92 8.33 -2.64
CA ASN A 230 -6.28 8.87 -1.32
C ASN A 230 -7.80 9.05 -1.19
N ASP A 231 -8.47 9.35 -2.31
CA ASP A 231 -9.91 9.55 -2.42
C ASP A 231 -10.52 8.58 -3.43
N ASN A 232 -11.82 8.31 -3.29
CA ASN A 232 -12.55 7.39 -4.17
C ASN A 232 -11.93 5.98 -4.23
N VAL A 233 -11.42 5.48 -3.11
CA VAL A 233 -10.76 4.17 -2.97
C VAL A 233 -11.61 3.02 -3.55
N TYR A 234 -12.94 3.09 -3.41
CA TYR A 234 -13.90 2.15 -4.00
C TYR A 234 -13.74 1.96 -5.52
N ARG A 235 -13.09 2.90 -6.23
CA ARG A 235 -12.79 2.73 -7.66
C ARG A 235 -11.90 1.52 -7.92
N LEU A 236 -10.99 1.14 -7.01
CA LEU A 236 -10.15 -0.04 -7.18
C LEU A 236 -10.95 -1.35 -7.18
N LEU A 237 -12.09 -1.37 -6.48
CA LEU A 237 -13.00 -2.53 -6.48
C LEU A 237 -13.60 -2.76 -7.87
N ASN A 238 -13.96 -1.66 -8.52
CA ASN A 238 -14.62 -1.64 -9.82
C ASN A 238 -13.63 -1.50 -10.99
N LYS A 239 -12.33 -1.41 -10.71
CA LYS A 239 -11.30 -1.24 -11.72
C LYS A 239 -11.08 -2.57 -12.43
N ASN A 240 -11.90 -2.81 -13.45
CA ASN A 240 -11.48 -3.60 -14.59
C ASN A 240 -10.49 -2.71 -15.34
N ILE A 241 -9.19 -3.03 -15.29
CA ILE A 241 -8.14 -2.22 -15.96
C ILE A 241 -8.26 -2.43 -17.48
N PHE A 242 -9.34 -1.95 -18.09
CA PHE A 242 -9.58 -2.01 -19.54
C PHE A 242 -10.21 -0.70 -20.01
N LYS A 243 -9.34 0.24 -20.35
CA LYS A 243 -9.53 1.19 -21.46
C LYS A 243 -8.23 1.21 -22.25
#